data_AF-A0A9Q5GDX8-F1
#
_entry.id   AF-A0A9Q5GDX8-F1
#
_cell.length_a   1.000
_cell.length_b   1.000
_cell.length_c   1.000
_cell.angle_alpha   90.00
_cell.angle_beta   90.00
_cell.angle_gamma   90.00
#
_symmetry.space_group_name_H-M   'P 1'
#
loop_
_entity.id
_entity.type
_entity.pdbx_description
1 polymer ?
#
loop_
_entity_poly.entity_id
_entity_poly.type
_entity_poly.pdbx_seq_one_letter_code
_entity_poly.pdbx_strand_id
1 'polypeptide(L)' 'MTDIAQVLGEVSTAADPVDVLRAAVLSQDGFWPSQQVGVGIYEVQLFGVVGIGPSQAGAVDDWVVQANAYARTAA' A
#
# COMPACT_ATOMS: atom_id res chain seq x y z
N MET A 1 -2.83 -14.48 -9.96
CA MET A 1 -2.97 -14.18 -8.53
C MET A 1 -1.83 -13.24 -8.19
N THR A 2 -2.13 -11.98 -7.91
CA THR A 2 -1.11 -11.03 -7.46
C THR A 2 -0.80 -11.33 -5.99
N ASP A 3 0.47 -11.46 -5.64
CA ASP A 3 0.91 -11.66 -4.25
C ASP A 3 1.65 -10.43 -3.71
N ILE A 4 1.93 -10.44 -2.41
CA ILE A 4 2.58 -9.31 -1.73
C ILE A 4 3.99 -9.04 -2.26
N ALA A 5 4.75 -10.05 -2.68
CA ALA A 5 6.12 -9.88 -3.15
C ALA A 5 6.14 -9.18 -4.52
N GLN A 6 5.21 -9.54 -5.40
CA GLN A 6 5.03 -8.86 -6.68
C GLN A 6 4.68 -7.37 -6.47
N VAL A 7 3.65 -7.07 -5.69
CA VAL A 7 3.23 -5.67 -5.45
C VAL A 7 4.32 -4.87 -4.75
N LEU A 8 5.01 -5.46 -3.76
CA LEU A 8 6.10 -4.79 -3.08
C LEU A 8 7.25 -4.44 -4.02
N GLY A 9 7.59 -5.32 -4.96
CA GLY A 9 8.59 -5.05 -5.99
C GLY A 9 8.20 -3.90 -6.93
N GLU A 10 6.95 -3.90 -7.39
CA GLU A 10 6.41 -2.84 -8.26
C GLU A 10 6.40 -1.48 -7.54
N VAL A 11 5.86 -1.43 -6.32
CA VAL A 11 5.77 -0.21 -5.50
C VAL A 11 7.15 0.37 -5.20
N SER A 12 8.16 -0.48 -4.92
CA SER A 12 9.51 -0.03 -4.56
C SER A 12 10.30 0.60 -5.72
N THR A 13 9.85 0.41 -6.96
CA THR A 13 10.54 0.91 -8.17
C THR A 13 9.69 1.89 -8.98
N ALA A 14 8.45 2.10 -8.58
CA ALA A 14 7.51 2.97 -9.25
C ALA A 14 7.87 4.45 -9.10
N ALA A 15 7.60 5.22 -10.15
CA ALA A 15 7.63 6.69 -10.08
C ALA A 15 6.49 7.23 -9.19
N ASP A 16 5.36 6.52 -9.13
CA ASP A 16 4.24 6.81 -8.24
C ASP A 16 3.81 5.53 -7.49
N PRO A 17 4.36 5.31 -6.29
CA PRO A 17 4.00 4.18 -5.42
C PRO A 17 2.51 4.15 -5.03
N VAL A 18 1.87 5.33 -4.93
CA VAL A 18 0.46 5.46 -4.53
C VAL A 18 -0.43 4.87 -5.61
N ASP A 19 -0.15 5.17 -6.87
CA ASP A 19 -0.92 4.67 -8.00
C ASP A 19 -0.81 3.15 -8.15
N VAL A 20 0.37 2.57 -7.91
CA VAL A 20 0.55 1.12 -7.93
C VAL A 20 -0.26 0.46 -6.81
N LEU A 21 -0.14 0.95 -5.58
CA LEU A 21 -0.84 0.35 -4.44
C LEU A 21 -2.36 0.54 -4.56
N ARG A 22 -2.82 1.68 -5.08
CA ARG A 22 -4.23 1.92 -5.45
C ARG A 22 -4.73 0.88 -6.46
N ALA A 23 -3.99 0.65 -7.54
CA ALA A 23 -4.39 -0.35 -8.54
C ALA A 23 -4.46 -1.76 -7.94
N ALA A 24 -3.51 -2.11 -7.07
CA ALA A 24 -3.51 -3.39 -6.37
C ALA A 24 -4.72 -3.56 -5.43
N VAL A 25 -5.05 -2.54 -4.64
CA VAL A 25 -6.26 -2.53 -3.78
C VAL A 25 -7.53 -2.71 -4.62
N LEU A 26 -7.69 -1.92 -5.69
CA LEU A 26 -8.87 -1.99 -6.56
C LEU A 26 -8.97 -3.34 -7.30
N SER A 27 -7.85 -3.99 -7.62
CA SER A 27 -7.85 -5.32 -8.25
C SER A 27 -8.35 -6.44 -7.34
N GLN A 28 -8.43 -6.19 -6.02
CA GLN A 28 -8.95 -7.11 -5.02
C GLN A 28 -10.33 -6.68 -4.50
N ASP A 29 -11.10 -5.97 -5.34
CA ASP A 29 -12.40 -5.38 -5.01
C ASP A 29 -12.35 -4.45 -3.78
N GLY A 30 -11.17 -3.91 -3.47
CA GLY A 30 -10.96 -2.97 -2.39
C GLY A 30 -11.45 -1.57 -2.73
N PHE A 31 -11.41 -0.68 -1.73
CA PHE A 31 -11.82 0.71 -1.88
C PHE A 31 -10.62 1.65 -1.80
N TRP A 32 -10.57 2.62 -2.71
CA TRP A 32 -9.62 3.72 -2.64
C TRP A 32 -10.34 5.06 -2.90
N PRO A 33 -10.27 6.04 -1.99
CA PRO A 33 -10.94 7.32 -2.19
C PRO A 33 -10.28 8.10 -3.34
N SER A 34 -11.11 8.59 -4.27
CA SER A 34 -10.67 9.31 -5.48
C SER A 34 -10.00 10.66 -5.18
N GLN A 35 -10.20 11.21 -3.99
CA GLN A 35 -9.58 12.45 -3.54
C GLN A 35 -9.06 12.30 -2.12
N GLN A 36 -7.89 12.86 -1.87
CA GLN A 36 -7.40 13.10 -0.51
C GLN A 36 -8.15 14.32 0.05
N VAL A 37 -9.09 14.10 0.97
CA VAL A 37 -9.94 15.17 1.53
C VAL A 37 -9.48 15.50 2.95
N GLY A 38 -8.95 16.70 3.14
CA GLY A 38 -8.61 17.25 4.45
C GLY A 38 -7.31 16.70 5.07
N VAL A 39 -7.11 17.08 6.33
CA VAL A 39 -5.99 16.64 7.18
C VAL A 39 -6.50 15.51 8.06
N GLY A 40 -5.82 14.36 8.08
CA GLY A 40 -6.27 13.19 8.81
C GLY A 40 -5.31 12.02 8.72
N ILE A 41 -5.72 10.90 9.31
CA ILE A 41 -5.00 9.63 9.22
C ILE A 41 -5.55 8.86 8.02
N TYR A 42 -4.63 8.37 7.19
CA TYR A 42 -4.88 7.50 6.07
C TYR A 42 -4.36 6.11 6.41
N GLU A 43 -5.08 5.11 5.95
CA GLU A 43 -4.76 3.70 6.14
C GLU A 43 -4.78 3.01 4.77
N VAL A 44 -3.75 2.20 4.50
CA VAL A 44 -3.77 1.23 3.42
C VAL A 44 -3.69 -0.16 4.02
N GLN A 45 -4.69 -0.99 3.72
CA GLN A 45 -4.72 -2.38 4.12
C GLN A 45 -4.71 -3.27 2.87
N LEU A 46 -3.68 -4.08 2.72
CA LEU A 46 -3.52 -4.99 1.58
C LEU A 46 -2.68 -6.20 1.99
N PHE A 47 -3.09 -7.41 1.58
CA PHE A 47 -2.42 -8.68 1.90
C PHE A 47 -2.20 -8.95 3.40
N GLY A 48 -3.10 -8.44 4.26
CA GLY A 48 -2.97 -8.57 5.72
C GLY A 48 -1.94 -7.61 6.35
N VAL A 49 -1.34 -6.72 5.56
CA VAL A 49 -0.43 -5.67 6.00
C VAL A 49 -1.15 -4.33 6.01
N VAL A 50 -0.93 -3.55 7.06
CA VAL A 50 -1.51 -2.22 7.26
C VAL A 50 -0.38 -1.19 7.24
N GLY A 51 -0.56 -0.12 6.47
CA GLY A 51 0.28 1.08 6.51
C GLY A 51 -0.54 2.31 6.89
N ILE A 52 0.00 3.17 7.75
CA ILE A 52 -0.68 4.33 8.31
C ILE A 52 0.15 5.59 8.13
N GLY A 53 -0.48 6.69 7.70
CA GLY A 53 0.20 7.97 7.57
C GLY A 53 -0.72 9.19 7.52
N PRO A 54 -0.16 10.41 7.54
CA PRO A 54 -0.95 11.65 7.49
C PRO A 54 -1.45 12.01 6.07
N SER A 55 -1.16 11.15 5.08
CA SER A 55 -1.54 11.28 3.67
C SER A 55 -1.61 9.90 3.03
N GLN A 56 -2.19 9.80 1.82
CA GLN A 56 -2.16 8.54 1.05
C GLN A 56 -0.72 8.08 0.81
N ALA A 57 0.18 9.01 0.45
CA ALA A 57 1.60 8.72 0.26
C ALA A 57 2.26 8.23 1.56
N GLY A 58 2.00 8.86 2.70
CA GLY A 58 2.57 8.43 3.98
C GLY A 58 2.08 7.05 4.42
N ALA A 59 0.81 6.71 4.15
CA ALA A 59 0.27 5.38 4.42
C ALA A 59 0.88 4.32 3.49
N VAL A 60 1.16 4.67 2.22
CA VAL A 60 1.87 3.82 1.27
C VAL A 60 3.31 3.58 1.70
N ASP A 61 4.02 4.62 2.13
CA ASP A 61 5.39 4.52 2.63
C ASP A 61 5.48 3.59 3.84
N ASP A 62 4.57 3.74 4.81
CA ASP A 62 4.51 2.84 5.97
C ASP A 62 4.15 1.42 5.54
N TRP A 63 3.18 1.24 4.63
CA TRP A 63 2.82 -0.09 4.12
C TRP A 63 4.04 -0.81 3.51
N VAL A 64 4.90 -0.12 2.76
CA VAL A 64 6.14 -0.69 2.21
C VAL A 64 7.08 -1.17 3.31
N VAL A 65 7.24 -0.39 4.39
CA VAL A 65 8.08 -0.77 5.53
C VAL A 65 7.52 -2.03 6.21
N GLN A 66 6.21 -2.05 6.47
CA GLN A 66 5.55 -3.18 7.12
C GLN A 66 5.54 -4.44 6.23
N ALA A 67 5.31 -4.29 4.92
CA ALA A 67 5.31 -5.40 3.96
C ALA A 67 6.69 -6.04 3.85
N ASN A 68 7.76 -5.24 3.85
CA ASN A 68 9.13 -5.74 3.91
C ASN A 68 9.39 -6.52 5.20
N ALA A 69 8.88 -6.05 6.34
CA ALA A 69 9.02 -6.77 7.61
C ALA A 69 8.23 -8.10 7.59
N TYR A 70 6.99 -8.06 7.11
CA TYR A 70 6.12 -9.22 6.96
C TYR A 70 6.76 -10.30 6.07
N ALA A 71 7.30 -9.90 4.91
CA ALA A 71 7.96 -10.81 3.98
C ALA A 71 9.19 -11.51 4.59
N ARG A 72 9.95 -10.81 5.45
CA ARG A 72 11.09 -11.41 6.17
C ARG A 72 10.66 -12.42 7.23
N THR A 73 9.49 -12.25 7.85
CA THR A 73 8.97 -13.17 8.88
C THR A 73 8.23 -14.38 8.31
N ALA A 74 7.77 -14.31 7.06
CA ALA A 74 7.04 -15.37 6.39
C ALA A 74 7.96 -16.36 5.61
N ALA A 75 9.27 -16.07 5.54
CA ALA A 75 10.30 -16.90 4.91
C ALA A 75 11.00 -17.79 5.95
#